data_AF-A0A6V8DTT0-F1
#
_entry.id   AF-A0A6V8DTT0-F1
#
_cell.length_a   1.000
_cell.length_b   1.000
_cell.length_c   1.000
_cell.angle_alpha   90.00
_cell.angle_beta   90.00
_cell.angle_gamma   90.00
#
_symmetry.space_group_name_H-M   'P 1'
#
loop_
_entity.id
_entity.type
_entity.pdbx_description
1 polymer ?
#
loop_
_entity_poly.entity_id
_entity_poly.type
_entity_poly.pdbx_seq_one_letter_code
_entity_poly.pdbx_strand_id
1 'polypeptide(L)'
;MTPYPDRPNQGGLMCSCEVRPIAGRHWEAGPPSPESIELGRVVDRGIRESGCIDVDDLCIIPGEKAWQVILDLHAISDDGNLFDAFALAGIAALRSAIIPAEKFEVGEDSPLKVSKKPIMCSYHKVGGRFVYDASYKEELGGDERIHITLGDDDHVHSLQKGLKGIFTADEFAEIMEHAKQRCAELRELMN
;
A
#
# COMPACT_ATOMS: atom_id res chain seq x y z
N MET A 1 -9.82 -4.72 19.53
CA MET A 1 -9.11 -6.01 19.60
C MET A 1 -8.41 -6.14 20.95
N THR A 2 -8.02 -7.35 21.37
CA THR A 2 -7.03 -7.52 22.44
C THR A 2 -5.63 -7.46 21.84
N PRO A 3 -4.72 -6.58 22.30
CA PRO A 3 -3.35 -6.46 21.82
C PRO A 3 -2.62 -7.80 21.68
N TYR A 4 -1.67 -7.89 20.75
CA TYR A 4 -0.84 -9.08 20.66
C TYR A 4 0.01 -9.24 21.93
N PRO A 5 0.24 -10.49 22.42
CA PRO A 5 0.97 -10.70 23.67
C PRO A 5 2.40 -10.16 23.67
N ASP A 6 3.06 -10.12 22.52
CA ASP A 6 4.41 -9.56 22.34
C ASP A 6 4.41 -8.02 22.27
N ARG A 7 3.25 -7.39 22.03
CA ARG A 7 3.07 -5.95 21.85
C ARG A 7 1.81 -5.46 22.58
N PRO A 8 1.77 -5.54 23.92
CA PRO A 8 0.56 -5.26 24.69
C PRO A 8 0.12 -3.78 24.63
N ASN A 9 1.03 -2.88 24.27
CA ASN A 9 0.80 -1.43 24.23
C ASN A 9 0.52 -0.91 22.82
N GLN A 10 0.27 -1.79 21.85
CA GLN A 10 0.08 -1.40 20.44
C GLN A 10 -1.30 -1.81 19.94
N GLY A 11 -1.88 -0.96 19.10
CA GLY A 11 -2.94 -1.34 18.20
C GLY A 11 -2.43 -2.13 17.01
N GLY A 12 -3.34 -2.44 16.10
CA GLY A 12 -3.06 -3.21 14.90
C GLY A 12 -3.36 -2.45 13.62
N LEU A 13 -2.65 -2.82 12.55
CA LEU A 13 -3.00 -2.52 11.17
C LEU A 13 -3.07 -3.85 10.42
N MET A 14 -4.13 -4.04 9.64
CA MET A 14 -4.31 -5.17 8.75
C MET A 14 -4.74 -4.63 7.40
N CYS A 15 -3.97 -4.90 6.35
CA CYS A 15 -4.34 -4.56 4.98
C CYS A 15 -4.69 -5.84 4.21
N SER A 16 -5.80 -5.80 3.50
CA SER A 16 -6.21 -6.84 2.56
C SER A 16 -6.51 -6.22 1.20
N CYS A 17 -6.18 -6.95 0.14
CA CYS A 17 -6.53 -6.56 -1.23
C CYS A 17 -7.37 -7.67 -1.83
N GLU A 18 -8.51 -7.29 -2.38
CA GLU A 18 -9.46 -8.17 -3.01
C GLU A 18 -9.65 -7.77 -4.47
N VAL A 19 -9.36 -8.72 -5.36
CA VAL A 19 -9.59 -8.58 -6.80
C VAL A 19 -10.61 -9.62 -7.22
N ARG A 20 -11.78 -9.16 -7.68
CA ARG A 20 -12.93 -9.99 -8.06
C ARG A 20 -13.17 -9.95 -9.57
N PRO A 21 -13.97 -10.88 -10.12
CA PRO A 21 -14.32 -10.88 -11.55
C PRO A 21 -14.95 -9.58 -12.08
N ILE A 22 -15.44 -8.70 -11.21
CA ILE A 22 -15.89 -7.36 -11.59
C ILE A 22 -14.77 -6.47 -12.11
N ALA A 23 -13.53 -6.64 -11.62
CA ALA A 23 -12.38 -5.84 -12.00
C ALA A 23 -11.89 -6.15 -13.42
N GLY A 24 -12.08 -7.38 -13.90
CA GLY A 24 -11.61 -7.81 -15.21
C GLY A 24 -11.91 -9.28 -15.46
N ARG A 25 -11.98 -9.66 -16.74
CA ARG A 25 -12.37 -11.02 -17.16
C ARG A 25 -11.34 -12.10 -16.81
N HIS A 26 -10.10 -11.71 -16.55
CA HIS A 26 -9.02 -12.60 -16.15
C HIS A 26 -9.04 -12.95 -14.65
N TRP A 27 -9.87 -12.28 -13.86
CA TRP A 27 -10.01 -12.56 -12.43
C TRP A 27 -11.06 -13.62 -12.16
N GLU A 28 -10.73 -14.58 -11.30
CA GLU A 28 -11.62 -15.66 -10.88
C GLU A 28 -12.20 -15.42 -9.48
N ALA A 29 -13.35 -16.02 -9.21
CA ALA A 29 -13.93 -16.02 -7.86
C ALA A 29 -13.26 -17.10 -6.99
N GLY A 30 -13.13 -16.84 -5.69
CA GLY A 30 -12.58 -17.80 -4.75
C GLY A 30 -11.78 -17.14 -3.61
N PRO A 31 -10.98 -17.92 -2.88
CA PRO A 31 -9.97 -17.38 -1.97
C PRO A 31 -8.99 -16.45 -2.71
N PRO A 32 -8.28 -15.55 -2.00
CA PRO A 32 -7.31 -14.66 -2.61
C PRO A 32 -6.27 -15.41 -3.46
N SER A 33 -6.10 -15.00 -4.72
CA SER A 33 -5.05 -15.55 -5.60
C SER A 33 -3.65 -15.16 -5.08
N PRO A 34 -2.58 -15.83 -5.52
CA PRO A 34 -1.22 -15.42 -5.21
C PRO A 34 -0.94 -13.95 -5.57
N GLU A 35 -1.48 -13.43 -6.68
CA GLU A 35 -1.32 -12.01 -7.03
C GLU A 35 -2.07 -11.10 -6.05
N SER A 36 -3.30 -11.45 -5.67
CA SER A 36 -4.09 -10.68 -4.69
C SER A 36 -3.42 -10.65 -3.31
N ILE A 37 -2.81 -11.77 -2.91
CA ILE A 37 -2.02 -11.87 -1.67
C ILE A 37 -0.75 -11.02 -1.74
N GLU A 38 -0.02 -11.07 -2.85
CA GLU A 38 1.17 -10.22 -3.04
C GLU A 38 0.80 -8.75 -2.97
N LEU A 39 -0.25 -8.35 -3.70
CA LEU A 39 -0.77 -7.00 -3.76
C LEU A 39 -1.09 -6.45 -2.37
N GLY A 40 -1.85 -7.19 -1.57
CA GLY A 40 -2.16 -6.82 -0.18
C GLY A 40 -0.92 -6.69 0.69
N ARG A 41 0.04 -7.62 0.57
CA ARG A 41 1.26 -7.61 1.38
C ARG A 41 2.24 -6.50 1.00
N VAL A 42 2.30 -6.12 -0.27
CA VAL A 42 3.18 -5.04 -0.76
C VAL A 42 2.63 -3.68 -0.33
N VAL A 43 1.32 -3.47 -0.44
CA VAL A 43 0.65 -2.28 0.08
C VAL A 43 0.77 -2.20 1.60
N ASP A 44 0.51 -3.30 2.33
CA ASP A 44 0.69 -3.36 3.79
C ASP A 44 2.10 -2.94 4.19
N ARG A 45 3.13 -3.48 3.53
CA ARG A 45 4.53 -3.16 3.81
C ARG A 45 4.83 -1.69 3.55
N GLY A 46 4.34 -1.12 2.45
CA GLY A 46 4.52 0.30 2.15
C GLY A 46 3.93 1.22 3.23
N ILE A 47 2.73 0.90 3.71
CA ILE A 47 2.05 1.67 4.76
C ILE A 47 2.73 1.44 6.12
N ARG A 48 2.94 0.19 6.51
CA ARG A 48 3.49 -0.20 7.81
C ARG A 48 4.91 0.30 8.04
N GLU A 49 5.82 0.04 7.09
CA GLU A 49 7.24 0.41 7.21
C GLU A 49 7.47 1.92 7.10
N SER A 50 6.48 2.67 6.60
CA SER A 50 6.55 4.13 6.63
C SER A 50 6.40 4.69 8.05
N GLY A 51 5.71 3.98 8.94
CA GLY A 51 5.30 4.50 10.23
C GLY A 51 4.33 5.69 10.12
N CYS A 52 3.53 5.75 9.05
CA CYS A 52 2.55 6.83 8.87
C CYS A 52 1.42 6.79 9.89
N ILE A 53 1.11 5.62 10.44
CA ILE A 53 0.20 5.44 11.57
C ILE A 53 1.05 5.08 12.78
N ASP A 54 0.89 5.84 13.86
CA ASP A 54 1.45 5.49 15.15
C ASP A 54 0.55 4.41 15.80
N VAL A 55 1.07 3.19 15.91
CA VAL A 55 0.33 2.07 16.50
C VAL A 55 0.28 2.12 18.02
N ASP A 56 1.17 2.89 18.66
CA ASP A 56 1.16 3.07 20.12
C ASP A 56 -0.03 3.97 20.51
N ASP A 57 -0.31 5.00 19.71
CA ASP A 57 -1.47 5.90 19.84
C ASP A 57 -2.83 5.18 19.69
N LEU A 58 -2.83 3.95 19.15
CA LEU A 58 -4.03 3.13 18.99
C LEU A 58 -4.35 2.26 20.22
N CYS A 59 -3.50 2.25 21.25
CA CYS A 59 -3.76 1.52 22.48
C CYS A 59 -4.77 2.26 23.38
N ILE A 60 -5.78 1.56 23.88
CA ILE A 60 -6.77 2.12 24.83
C ILE A 60 -6.41 1.68 26.25
N ILE A 61 -6.25 0.36 26.45
CA ILE A 61 -5.85 -0.26 27.70
C ILE A 61 -4.77 -1.31 27.37
N PRO A 62 -3.52 -1.12 27.85
CA PRO A 62 -2.43 -2.08 27.69
C PRO A 62 -2.82 -3.52 27.99
N GLY A 63 -2.58 -4.42 27.04
CA GLY A 63 -2.84 -5.86 27.16
C GLY A 63 -4.31 -6.27 27.13
N GLU A 64 -5.26 -5.33 27.10
CA GLU A 64 -6.69 -5.62 27.18
C GLU A 64 -7.45 -5.14 25.94
N LYS A 65 -7.27 -3.87 25.56
CA LYS A 65 -8.08 -3.21 24.52
C LYS A 65 -7.25 -2.24 23.69
N ALA A 66 -7.23 -2.44 22.39
CA ALA A 66 -6.66 -1.50 21.43
C ALA A 66 -7.48 -1.45 20.14
N TRP A 67 -7.26 -0.40 19.35
CA TRP A 67 -7.82 -0.28 18.01
C TRP A 67 -7.13 -1.21 17.03
N GLN A 68 -7.91 -1.77 16.11
CA GLN A 68 -7.43 -2.49 14.94
C GLN A 68 -7.89 -1.73 13.72
N VAL A 69 -6.96 -1.14 12.98
CA VAL A 69 -7.23 -0.55 11.67
C VAL A 69 -7.29 -1.69 10.66
N ILE A 70 -8.41 -1.80 9.95
CA ILE A 70 -8.62 -2.78 8.89
C ILE A 70 -8.78 -2.00 7.59
N LEU A 71 -7.85 -2.19 6.67
CA LEU A 71 -7.84 -1.55 5.36
C LEU A 71 -8.14 -2.62 4.30
N ASP A 72 -9.35 -2.59 3.76
CA ASP A 72 -9.79 -3.53 2.73
C ASP A 72 -9.91 -2.83 1.37
N LEU A 73 -8.98 -3.14 0.48
CA LEU A 73 -8.86 -2.53 -0.84
C LEU A 73 -9.51 -3.42 -1.90
N HIS A 74 -10.47 -2.87 -2.62
CA HIS A 74 -11.27 -3.62 -3.60
C HIS A 74 -11.10 -3.04 -5.00
N ALA A 75 -10.71 -3.89 -5.95
CA ALA A 75 -10.55 -3.48 -7.34
C ALA A 75 -11.92 -3.46 -8.03
N ILE A 76 -12.22 -2.33 -8.69
CA ILE A 76 -13.45 -2.16 -9.47
C ILE A 76 -13.20 -2.31 -10.98
N SER A 77 -12.05 -1.84 -11.45
CA SER A 77 -11.62 -1.93 -12.84
C SER A 77 -10.11 -2.09 -12.85
N ASP A 78 -9.63 -3.15 -13.48
CA ASP A 78 -8.21 -3.44 -13.66
C ASP A 78 -7.83 -3.18 -15.11
N ASP A 79 -7.13 -2.07 -15.33
CA ASP A 79 -6.49 -1.72 -16.62
C ASP A 79 -4.98 -1.51 -16.43
N GLY A 80 -4.39 -2.17 -15.44
CA GLY A 80 -2.96 -2.08 -15.10
C GLY A 80 -2.70 -1.35 -13.78
N ASN A 81 -1.53 -1.62 -13.21
CA ASN A 81 -0.94 -0.98 -12.04
C ASN A 81 -1.85 -0.86 -10.80
N LEU A 82 -2.52 -1.97 -10.45
CA LEU A 82 -3.32 -2.03 -9.21
C LEU A 82 -2.49 -1.74 -7.94
N PHE A 83 -1.17 -1.96 -7.96
CA PHE A 83 -0.28 -1.70 -6.83
C PHE A 83 -0.27 -0.23 -6.42
N ASP A 84 0.04 0.67 -7.36
CA ASP A 84 0.10 2.10 -7.05
C ASP A 84 -1.30 2.65 -6.74
N ALA A 85 -2.32 2.20 -7.49
CA ALA A 85 -3.71 2.60 -7.27
C ALA A 85 -4.18 2.25 -5.85
N PHE A 86 -3.89 1.03 -5.38
CA PHE A 86 -4.24 0.59 -4.03
C PHE A 86 -3.40 1.24 -2.94
N ALA A 87 -2.11 1.46 -3.16
CA ALA A 87 -1.28 2.19 -2.20
C ALA A 87 -1.80 3.63 -2.00
N LEU A 88 -2.13 4.31 -3.10
CA LEU A 88 -2.67 5.67 -3.07
C LEU A 88 -4.06 5.72 -2.41
N ALA A 89 -4.97 4.83 -2.82
CA ALA A 89 -6.31 4.71 -2.23
C ALA A 89 -6.23 4.37 -0.74
N GLY A 90 -5.28 3.52 -0.34
CA GLY A 90 -5.04 3.14 1.05
C GLY A 90 -4.67 4.34 1.91
N ILE A 91 -3.68 5.13 1.50
CA ILE A 91 -3.30 6.33 2.25
C ILE A 91 -4.41 7.38 2.24
N ALA A 92 -5.12 7.56 1.12
CA ALA A 92 -6.26 8.48 1.06
C ALA A 92 -7.37 8.07 2.04
N ALA A 93 -7.73 6.78 2.07
CA ALA A 93 -8.74 6.24 2.99
C ALA A 93 -8.33 6.46 4.45
N LEU A 94 -7.09 6.13 4.81
CA LEU A 94 -6.56 6.29 6.17
C LEU A 94 -6.59 7.75 6.63
N ARG A 95 -6.28 8.72 5.75
CA ARG A 95 -6.34 10.15 6.06
C ARG A 95 -7.76 10.68 6.27
N SER A 96 -8.75 10.03 5.67
CA SER A 96 -10.16 10.38 5.82
C SER A 96 -10.88 9.60 6.95
N ALA A 97 -10.18 8.65 7.56
CA ALA A 97 -10.77 7.76 8.55
C ALA A 97 -11.03 8.47 9.89
N ILE A 98 -12.14 8.13 10.53
CA ILE A 98 -12.52 8.60 11.86
C ILE A 98 -12.50 7.40 12.82
N ILE A 99 -11.84 7.56 13.96
CA ILE A 99 -11.86 6.63 15.08
C ILE A 99 -13.19 6.80 15.81
N PRO A 100 -14.06 5.77 15.83
CA PRO A 100 -15.42 5.88 16.38
C PRO A 100 -15.43 5.64 17.90
N ALA A 101 -14.70 6.46 18.67
CA ALA A 101 -14.53 6.28 20.11
C ALA A 101 -15.84 6.39 20.91
N GLU A 102 -16.79 7.22 20.48
CA GLU A 102 -18.08 7.40 21.17
C GLU A 102 -18.89 6.13 21.15
N LYS A 103 -18.95 5.48 19.99
CA LYS A 103 -19.67 4.22 19.77
C LYS A 103 -19.20 3.11 20.71
N PHE A 104 -17.95 3.14 21.12
CA PHE A 104 -17.34 2.13 22.00
C PHE A 104 -17.16 2.61 23.44
N GLU A 105 -17.72 3.77 23.79
CA GLU A 105 -17.67 4.38 25.13
C GLU A 105 -16.22 4.60 25.64
N VAL A 106 -15.30 4.95 24.73
CA VAL A 106 -13.87 5.14 25.03
C VAL A 106 -13.37 6.58 24.81
N GLY A 107 -14.26 7.52 24.48
CA GLY A 107 -13.92 8.93 24.26
C GLY A 107 -14.79 9.57 23.18
N GLU A 108 -14.32 10.70 22.65
CA GLU A 108 -14.94 11.41 21.52
C GLU A 108 -14.36 10.93 20.19
N ASP A 109 -15.19 10.92 19.15
CA ASP A 109 -14.76 10.56 17.80
C ASP A 109 -13.67 11.52 17.32
N SER A 110 -12.61 10.97 16.73
CA SER A 110 -11.45 11.76 16.29
C SER A 110 -10.86 11.23 15.00
N PRO A 111 -10.28 12.08 14.13
CA PRO A 111 -9.60 11.61 12.93
C PRO A 111 -8.43 10.67 13.26
N LEU A 112 -8.23 9.64 12.43
CA LEU A 112 -7.02 8.82 12.52
C LEU A 112 -5.80 9.69 12.21
N LYS A 113 -4.83 9.74 13.13
CA LYS A 113 -3.59 10.48 12.93
C LYS A 113 -2.71 9.75 11.90
N VAL A 114 -2.57 10.36 10.72
CA VAL A 114 -1.67 9.89 9.66
C VAL A 114 -0.58 10.94 9.44
N SER A 115 0.63 10.66 9.93
CA SER A 115 1.74 11.61 10.01
C SER A 115 2.51 11.77 8.69
N LYS A 116 2.61 10.70 7.91
CA LYS A 116 3.41 10.63 6.68
C LYS A 116 2.59 10.20 5.47
N LYS A 117 3.14 10.41 4.27
CA LYS A 117 2.49 10.03 3.00
C LYS A 117 3.39 9.11 2.17
N PRO A 118 3.46 7.80 2.51
CA PRO A 118 4.19 6.86 1.67
C PRO A 118 3.51 6.74 0.31
N ILE A 119 4.27 6.99 -0.77
CA ILE A 119 3.78 6.84 -2.14
C ILE A 119 4.51 5.69 -2.80
N MET A 120 3.75 4.82 -3.47
CA MET A 120 4.28 3.75 -4.29
C MET A 120 4.40 4.21 -5.74
N CYS A 121 5.49 3.84 -6.39
CA CYS A 121 5.69 3.99 -7.82
C CYS A 121 6.13 2.64 -8.40
N SER A 122 5.44 2.21 -9.44
CA SER A 122 5.63 0.93 -10.09
C SER A 122 6.18 1.09 -11.49
N TYR A 123 7.16 0.24 -11.81
CA TYR A 123 7.81 0.19 -13.11
C TYR A 123 7.77 -1.23 -13.65
N HIS A 124 7.43 -1.39 -14.93
CA HIS A 124 7.50 -2.65 -15.65
C HIS A 124 8.53 -2.58 -16.77
N LYS A 125 9.24 -3.67 -17.02
CA LYS A 125 10.18 -3.78 -18.14
C LYS A 125 9.45 -4.41 -19.33
N VAL A 126 9.34 -3.65 -20.41
CA VAL A 126 8.59 -3.96 -21.62
C VAL A 126 9.42 -3.56 -22.83
N GLY A 127 9.60 -4.49 -23.79
CA GLY A 127 10.30 -4.18 -25.04
C GLY A 127 11.77 -3.77 -24.88
N GLY A 128 12.44 -4.26 -23.82
CA GLY A 128 13.86 -3.97 -23.55
C GLY A 128 14.15 -2.68 -22.78
N ARG A 129 13.13 -1.94 -22.35
CA ARG A 129 13.25 -0.79 -21.44
C ARG A 129 12.15 -0.84 -20.39
N PHE A 130 12.21 0.04 -19.38
CA PHE A 130 11.16 0.16 -18.37
C PHE A 130 10.16 1.28 -18.69
N VAL A 131 8.92 1.09 -18.24
CA VAL A 131 7.82 2.04 -18.30
C VAL A 131 7.28 2.26 -16.89
N TYR A 132 6.98 3.50 -16.56
CA TYR A 132 6.27 3.88 -15.33
C TYR A 132 4.76 3.71 -15.55
N ASP A 133 4.03 3.24 -14.54
CA ASP A 133 2.56 3.12 -14.57
C ASP A 133 2.04 2.32 -15.78
N ALA A 134 2.48 1.06 -15.84
CA ALA A 134 2.16 0.19 -16.96
C ALA A 134 0.66 -0.10 -17.04
N SER A 135 0.10 0.08 -18.24
CA SER A 135 -1.25 -0.38 -18.58
C SER A 135 -1.33 -1.90 -18.62
N TYR A 136 -2.55 -2.45 -18.59
CA TYR A 136 -2.80 -3.89 -18.68
C TYR A 136 -2.05 -4.57 -19.84
N LYS A 137 -2.00 -3.90 -21.01
CA LYS A 137 -1.30 -4.43 -22.19
C LYS A 137 0.21 -4.47 -22.03
N GLU A 138 0.77 -3.48 -21.34
CA GLU A 138 2.19 -3.41 -21.03
C GLU A 138 2.57 -4.43 -19.96
N GLU A 139 1.75 -4.60 -18.92
CA GLU A 139 1.93 -5.65 -17.92
C GLU A 139 1.87 -7.05 -18.54
N LEU A 140 0.93 -7.29 -19.47
CA LEU A 140 0.80 -8.58 -20.16
C LEU A 140 2.03 -8.91 -21.03
N GLY A 141 2.66 -7.90 -21.62
CA GLY A 141 3.84 -8.04 -22.47
C GLY A 141 5.18 -7.89 -21.74
N GLY A 142 5.15 -7.57 -20.44
CA GLY A 142 6.33 -7.30 -19.63
C GLY A 142 6.79 -8.53 -18.85
N ASP A 143 8.10 -8.72 -18.78
CA ASP A 143 8.70 -9.88 -18.10
C ASP A 143 9.10 -9.53 -16.65
N GLU A 144 9.45 -8.28 -16.36
CA GLU A 144 9.91 -7.81 -15.06
C GLU A 144 9.09 -6.64 -14.51
N ARG A 145 8.98 -6.56 -13.19
CA ARG A 145 8.43 -5.38 -12.50
C ARG A 145 9.13 -5.05 -11.20
N ILE A 146 9.04 -3.79 -10.78
CA ILE A 146 9.52 -3.32 -9.49
C ILE A 146 8.56 -2.27 -8.92
N HIS A 147 8.20 -2.46 -7.65
CA HIS A 147 7.38 -1.53 -6.87
C HIS A 147 8.25 -0.89 -5.79
N ILE A 148 8.25 0.43 -5.71
CA ILE A 148 9.08 1.19 -4.77
C ILE A 148 8.17 2.12 -3.97
N THR A 149 8.18 2.02 -2.64
CA THR A 149 7.48 2.98 -1.77
C THR A 149 8.46 3.95 -1.15
N LEU A 150 8.23 5.25 -1.36
CA LEU A 150 9.06 6.34 -0.83
C LEU A 150 8.29 7.15 0.22
N GLY A 151 8.95 7.43 1.34
CA GLY A 151 8.49 8.35 2.38
C GLY A 151 8.65 9.82 2.03
N ASP A 152 8.18 10.71 2.91
CA ASP A 152 8.22 12.17 2.70
C ASP A 152 9.65 12.73 2.60
N ASP A 153 10.63 12.01 3.14
CA ASP A 153 12.06 12.30 3.12
C ASP A 153 12.80 11.58 1.97
N ASP A 154 12.06 11.02 1.02
CA ASP A 154 12.54 10.20 -0.08
C ASP A 154 13.31 8.93 0.35
N HIS A 155 13.18 8.53 1.63
CA HIS A 155 13.68 7.24 2.07
C HIS A 155 12.81 6.11 1.52
N VAL A 156 13.48 5.01 1.16
CA VAL A 156 12.81 3.79 0.71
C VAL A 156 12.21 3.08 1.92
N HIS A 157 10.89 2.96 1.96
CA HIS A 157 10.17 2.18 2.98
C HIS A 157 9.96 0.74 2.53
N SER A 158 9.72 0.52 1.25
CA SER A 158 9.56 -0.82 0.71
C SER A 158 10.03 -0.90 -0.73
N LEU A 159 10.52 -2.08 -1.10
CA LEU A 159 10.87 -2.45 -2.47
C LEU A 159 10.42 -3.88 -2.72
N GLN A 160 9.77 -4.12 -3.84
CA GLN A 160 9.36 -5.45 -4.28
C GLN A 160 9.67 -5.62 -5.77
N LYS A 161 10.66 -6.46 -6.08
CA LYS A 161 10.88 -6.95 -7.44
C LYS A 161 9.98 -8.14 -7.69
N GLY A 162 9.19 -8.09 -8.76
CA GLY A 162 8.28 -9.15 -9.19
C GLY A 162 8.66 -9.77 -10.53
N LEU A 163 7.94 -10.83 -10.89
CA LEU A 163 8.06 -11.52 -12.18
C LEU A 163 9.50 -12.01 -12.50
N LYS A 164 9.77 -12.36 -13.77
CA LYS A 164 10.99 -13.05 -14.20
C LYS A 164 11.94 -12.09 -14.89
N GLY A 165 13.20 -12.10 -14.48
CA GLY A 165 14.27 -11.31 -15.11
C GLY A 165 14.89 -10.28 -14.18
N ILE A 166 15.58 -9.29 -14.74
CA ILE A 166 16.51 -8.42 -14.00
C ILE A 166 16.47 -6.96 -14.44
N PHE A 167 16.65 -6.07 -13.45
CA PHE A 167 17.03 -4.68 -13.66
C PHE A 167 18.54 -4.54 -13.47
N THR A 168 19.21 -3.82 -14.36
CA THR A 168 20.62 -3.46 -14.16
C THR A 168 20.75 -2.40 -13.07
N ALA A 169 21.96 -2.24 -12.52
CA ALA A 169 22.21 -1.19 -11.52
C ALA A 169 21.94 0.22 -12.09
N ASP A 170 22.30 0.44 -13.36
CA ASP A 170 22.08 1.72 -14.05
C ASP A 170 20.59 1.98 -14.27
N GLU A 171 19.83 0.97 -14.72
CA GLU A 171 18.37 1.07 -14.85
C GLU A 171 17.72 1.37 -13.48
N PHE A 172 18.18 0.71 -12.42
CA PHE A 172 17.65 0.95 -11.09
C PHE A 172 17.95 2.36 -10.57
N ALA A 173 19.15 2.88 -10.81
CA ALA A 173 19.49 4.25 -10.46
C ALA A 173 18.62 5.27 -11.22
N GLU A 174 18.39 5.04 -12.52
CA GLU A 174 17.48 5.86 -13.33
C GLU A 174 16.05 5.81 -12.78
N ILE A 175 15.52 4.60 -12.50
CA ILE A 175 14.19 4.40 -11.90
C ILE A 175 14.05 5.13 -10.57
N MET A 176 15.06 5.09 -9.70
CA MET A 176 15.01 5.75 -8.39
C MET A 176 14.91 7.27 -8.50
N GLU A 177 15.62 7.88 -9.45
CA GLU A 177 15.51 9.33 -9.68
C GLU A 177 14.13 9.71 -10.24
N HIS A 178 13.57 8.92 -11.16
CA HIS A 178 12.20 9.10 -11.64
C HIS A 178 11.17 8.89 -10.53
N ALA A 179 11.35 7.89 -9.67
CA ALA A 179 10.44 7.60 -8.57
C ALA A 179 10.36 8.76 -7.57
N LYS A 180 11.48 9.41 -7.23
CA LYS A 180 11.47 10.60 -6.37
C LYS A 180 10.62 11.73 -6.96
N GLN A 181 10.81 12.01 -8.25
CA GLN A 181 10.06 13.05 -8.96
C GLN A 181 8.56 12.74 -8.98
N ARG A 182 8.17 11.52 -9.37
CA ARG A 182 6.76 11.11 -9.42
C ARG A 182 6.11 11.05 -8.05
N CYS A 183 6.81 10.54 -7.05
CA CYS A 183 6.30 10.54 -5.67
C CYS A 183 6.06 11.96 -5.16
N ALA A 184 6.93 12.93 -5.49
CA ALA A 184 6.71 14.33 -5.12
C ALA A 184 5.43 14.89 -5.76
N GLU A 185 5.23 14.70 -7.06
CA GLU A 185 4.02 15.11 -7.78
C GLU A 185 2.75 14.48 -7.17
N LEU A 186 2.77 13.18 -6.90
CA LEU A 186 1.63 12.47 -6.32
C LEU A 186 1.34 12.90 -4.87
N ARG A 187 2.35 13.21 -4.07
CA ARG A 187 2.16 13.72 -2.69
C ARG A 187 1.43 15.06 -2.68
N GLU A 188 1.64 15.90 -3.69
CA GLU A 188 0.95 17.19 -3.82
C GLU A 188 -0.54 17.02 -4.08
N LEU A 189 -0.93 16.00 -4.86
CA LEU A 189 -2.34 15.68 -5.14
C LEU A 189 -3.10 15.13 -3.92
N MET A 190 -2.38 14.66 -2.89
CA MET A 190 -2.96 14.16 -1.64
C MET A 190 -3.16 15.25 -0.57
N ASN A 191 -2.98 16.52 -0.91
CA ASN A 191 -3.21 17.66 -0.02
C ASN A 191 -4.67 18.08 0.05
#